data_AF-A0A917TG12-F1
#
_entry.id   AF-A0A917TG12-F1
#
_cell.length_a   1.000
_cell.length_b   1.000
_cell.length_c   1.000
_cell.angle_alpha   90.00
_cell.angle_beta   90.00
_cell.angle_gamma   90.00
#
_symmetry.space_group_name_H-M   'P 1'
#
loop_
_entity.id
_entity.type
_entity.pdbx_description
1 polymer ?
#
loop_
_entity_poly.entity_id
_entity_poly.type
_entity_poly.pdbx_seq_one_letter_code
_entity_poly.pdbx_strand_id
1 'polypeptide(L)'
;MNDRAGPTDEEHGYVAEAEAIYRAGIAAGEASGWIDLARLYEGLGRHDEAVAAWQGAIDAGWWGARAGLATLLGKLGRVDEAVAAHRAAIAGGDLSAINAFAHLLAGQDRLDEAVAELRAALGQEAGSHWPFGEVLEQHGRTDEALDVYRGAVAAGETNVRSRVVRLLLDRGQLDEAIREVRAAIADGELPAYRALGYVLAVANRQDEAHAEADRLAAAGDVLAFAKLLGGIAQAEDARAGRPRPGRRRDH
;
A
#
# COMPACT_ATOMS: atom_id res chain seq x y z
N MET A 1 5.50 32.82 22.25
CA MET A 1 6.70 33.09 21.43
C MET A 1 7.56 31.86 21.54
N ASN A 2 7.53 31.00 20.51
CA ASN A 2 8.31 29.77 20.47
C ASN A 2 9.47 30.04 19.51
N ASP A 3 10.66 30.26 20.04
CA ASP A 3 11.89 30.44 19.27
C ASP A 3 12.24 29.12 18.59
N ARG A 4 12.03 29.06 17.27
CA ARG A 4 12.76 28.12 16.42
C ARG A 4 14.17 28.66 16.30
N ALA A 5 15.08 28.16 17.15
CA ALA A 5 16.51 28.34 16.93
C ALA A 5 16.85 27.78 15.53
N GLY A 6 17.41 28.62 14.67
CA GLY A 6 18.00 28.17 13.41
C GLY A 6 19.22 27.29 13.69
N PRO A 7 19.68 26.52 12.68
CA PRO A 7 20.78 25.57 12.85
C PRO A 7 22.06 26.26 13.37
N THR A 8 22.85 25.54 14.18
CA THR A 8 24.08 26.07 14.83
C THR A 8 25.27 26.11 13.85
N ASP A 9 26.34 26.86 14.16
CA ASP A 9 27.55 26.93 13.31
C ASP A 9 28.21 25.55 13.08
N GLU A 10 28.09 24.62 14.04
CA GLU A 10 28.56 23.24 13.91
C GLU A 10 27.71 22.44 12.91
N GLU A 11 26.39 22.58 12.94
CA GLU A 11 25.48 21.93 11.98
C GLU A 11 25.72 22.41 10.55
N HIS A 12 26.04 23.70 10.36
CA HIS A 12 26.44 24.23 9.05
C HIS A 12 27.76 23.63 8.54
N GLY A 13 28.72 23.36 9.43
CA GLY A 13 30.00 22.72 9.10
C GLY A 13 29.82 21.28 8.62
N TYR A 14 29.00 20.48 9.34
CA TYR A 14 28.72 19.09 8.95
C TYR A 14 27.94 18.98 7.64
N VAL A 15 27.01 19.90 7.37
CA VAL A 15 26.25 19.95 6.12
C VAL A 15 27.16 20.23 4.92
N ALA A 16 28.09 21.19 5.05
CA ALA A 16 29.02 21.53 3.99
C ALA A 16 30.00 20.38 3.69
N GLU A 17 30.45 19.67 4.72
CA GLU A 17 31.32 18.50 4.58
C GLU A 17 30.59 17.34 3.88
N ALA A 18 29.35 17.04 4.31
CA ALA A 18 28.52 16.02 3.68
C ALA A 18 28.22 16.34 2.20
N GLU A 19 27.85 17.58 1.88
CA GLU A 19 27.63 18.06 0.51
C GLU A 19 28.89 17.86 -0.36
N ALA A 20 30.07 18.17 0.18
CA ALA A 20 31.34 17.97 -0.53
C ALA A 20 31.64 16.49 -0.80
N ILE A 21 31.38 15.60 0.17
CA ILE A 21 31.56 14.15 0.03
C ILE A 21 30.64 13.60 -1.06
N TYR A 22 29.36 13.96 -1.04
CA TYR A 22 28.40 13.46 -2.04
C TYR A 22 28.73 13.97 -3.45
N ARG A 23 29.16 15.23 -3.60
CA ARG A 23 29.64 15.76 -4.89
C ARG A 23 30.91 15.07 -5.38
N ALA A 24 31.83 14.71 -4.47
CA ALA A 24 33.01 13.94 -4.84
C ALA A 24 32.63 12.52 -5.31
N GLY A 25 31.68 11.87 -4.65
CA GLY A 25 31.11 10.58 -5.08
C GLY A 25 30.49 10.66 -6.47
N ILE A 26 29.65 11.68 -6.72
CA ILE A 26 29.07 11.97 -8.03
C ILE A 26 30.16 12.14 -9.11
N ALA A 27 31.21 12.93 -8.82
CA ALA A 27 32.32 13.15 -9.75
C ALA A 27 33.13 11.87 -10.02
N ALA A 28 33.15 10.94 -9.06
CA ALA A 28 33.74 9.61 -9.22
C ALA A 28 32.82 8.62 -9.96
N GLY A 29 31.62 9.03 -10.38
CA GLY A 29 30.62 8.20 -11.06
C GLY A 29 29.71 7.42 -10.11
N GLU A 30 29.77 7.70 -8.81
CA GLU A 30 28.91 7.08 -7.81
C GLU A 30 27.55 7.78 -7.74
N ALA A 31 26.58 7.22 -8.43
CA ALA A 31 25.30 7.87 -8.62
C ALA A 31 24.33 7.76 -7.41
N SER A 32 24.64 6.95 -6.40
CA SER A 32 24.03 7.06 -5.05
C SER A 32 24.26 8.45 -4.45
N GLY A 33 25.40 9.09 -4.76
CA GLY A 33 25.72 10.45 -4.31
C GLY A 33 24.67 11.49 -4.73
N TRP A 34 23.99 11.30 -5.87
CA TRP A 34 22.89 12.19 -6.27
C TRP A 34 21.66 12.05 -5.37
N ILE A 35 21.31 10.83 -4.97
CA ILE A 35 20.18 10.55 -4.08
C ILE A 35 20.46 11.11 -2.68
N ASP A 36 21.67 10.91 -2.18
CA ASP A 36 22.05 11.39 -0.84
C ASP A 36 22.13 12.91 -0.81
N LEU A 37 22.61 13.54 -1.88
CA LEU A 37 22.58 14.99 -2.04
C LEU A 37 21.14 15.54 -2.09
N ALA A 38 20.24 14.88 -2.81
CA ALA A 38 18.84 15.28 -2.89
C ALA A 38 18.16 15.20 -1.52
N ARG A 39 18.34 14.10 -0.79
CA ARG A 39 17.81 13.92 0.58
C ARG A 39 18.39 14.91 1.58
N LEU A 40 19.68 15.22 1.46
CA LEU A 40 20.34 16.25 2.27
C LEU A 40 19.65 17.60 2.05
N TYR A 41 19.49 18.01 0.80
CA TYR A 41 18.81 19.27 0.47
C TYR A 41 17.33 19.30 0.88
N GLU A 42 16.61 18.17 0.77
CA GLU A 42 15.25 18.04 1.30
C GLU A 42 15.20 18.30 2.80
N GLY A 43 16.10 17.69 3.58
CA GLY A 43 16.19 17.87 5.03
C GLY A 43 16.50 19.31 5.44
N LEU A 44 17.20 20.05 4.59
CA LEU A 44 17.56 21.46 4.80
C LEU A 44 16.49 22.44 4.31
N GLY A 45 15.41 21.98 3.68
CA GLY A 45 14.42 22.84 3.04
C GLY A 45 14.92 23.54 1.77
N ARG A 46 16.07 23.12 1.23
CA ARG A 46 16.70 23.62 0.00
C ARG A 46 16.08 22.94 -1.21
N HIS A 47 14.81 23.27 -1.44
CA HIS A 47 13.93 22.50 -2.31
C HIS A 47 14.33 22.53 -3.79
N ASP A 48 14.83 23.66 -4.30
CA ASP A 48 15.27 23.76 -5.69
C ASP A 48 16.57 22.97 -5.93
N GLU A 49 17.49 22.98 -4.97
CA GLU A 49 18.70 22.16 -5.05
C GLU A 49 18.40 20.67 -4.92
N ALA A 50 17.42 20.29 -4.11
CA ALA A 50 16.94 18.91 -4.02
C ALA A 50 16.34 18.43 -5.35
N VAL A 51 15.51 19.26 -6.00
CA VAL A 51 14.97 18.98 -7.35
C VAL A 51 16.09 18.82 -8.36
N ALA A 52 17.09 19.71 -8.35
CA ALA A 52 18.24 19.64 -9.24
C ALA A 52 19.08 18.37 -9.01
N ALA A 53 19.28 17.96 -7.76
CA ALA A 53 20.01 16.73 -7.43
C ALA A 53 19.27 15.47 -7.89
N TRP A 54 17.94 15.42 -7.72
CA TRP A 54 17.12 14.34 -8.27
C TRP A 54 17.15 14.29 -9.80
N GLN A 55 17.10 15.44 -10.48
CA GLN A 55 17.24 15.50 -11.93
C GLN A 55 18.63 15.02 -12.38
N GLY A 56 19.68 15.41 -11.66
CA GLY A 56 21.04 14.93 -11.90
C GLY A 56 21.16 13.40 -11.79
N ALA A 57 20.46 12.77 -10.84
CA ALA A 57 20.38 11.31 -10.75
C ALA A 57 19.72 10.69 -12.01
N ILE A 58 18.61 11.27 -12.47
CA ILE A 58 17.89 10.81 -13.67
C ILE A 58 18.78 10.92 -14.91
N ASP A 59 19.48 12.04 -15.07
CA ASP A 59 20.38 12.31 -16.19
C ASP A 59 21.60 11.37 -16.16
N ALA A 60 22.04 10.97 -14.96
CA ALA A 60 23.06 9.94 -14.75
C ALA A 60 22.54 8.50 -14.99
N GLY A 61 21.30 8.34 -15.47
CA GLY A 61 20.71 7.04 -15.82
C GLY A 61 20.04 6.31 -14.67
N TRP A 62 19.88 6.94 -13.50
CA TRP A 62 19.21 6.34 -12.35
C TRP A 62 17.70 6.55 -12.44
N TRP A 63 17.04 5.68 -13.20
CA TRP A 63 15.61 5.75 -13.46
C TRP A 63 14.74 5.68 -12.19
N GLY A 64 15.19 5.00 -11.13
CA GLY A 64 14.50 4.97 -9.83
C GLY A 64 14.46 6.33 -9.10
N ALA A 65 15.26 7.31 -9.51
CA ALA A 65 15.22 8.67 -8.97
C ALA A 65 13.94 9.44 -9.37
N ARG A 66 13.23 9.00 -10.41
CA ARG A 66 11.98 9.64 -10.88
C ARG A 66 10.89 9.61 -9.82
N ALA A 67 10.76 8.53 -9.06
CA ALA A 67 9.81 8.43 -7.95
C ALA A 67 10.14 9.42 -6.81
N GLY A 68 11.44 9.59 -6.52
CA GLY A 68 11.93 10.58 -5.54
C GLY A 68 11.62 12.02 -5.96
N LEU A 69 11.94 12.36 -7.21
CA LEU A 69 11.63 13.67 -7.79
C LEU A 69 10.13 13.98 -7.73
N ALA A 70 9.30 13.04 -8.19
CA ALA A 70 7.86 13.23 -8.24
C ALA A 70 7.24 13.41 -6.84
N THR A 71 7.72 12.65 -5.85
CA THR A 71 7.30 12.80 -4.44
C THR A 71 7.66 14.17 -3.87
N LEU A 72 8.88 14.65 -4.15
CA LEU A 72 9.31 15.98 -3.73
C LEU A 72 8.46 17.08 -4.38
N LEU A 73 8.27 17.02 -5.70
CA LEU A 73 7.46 18.00 -6.44
C LEU A 73 6.01 18.04 -5.92
N GLY A 74 5.43 16.88 -5.58
CA GLY A 74 4.12 16.79 -4.95
C GLY A 74 4.06 17.48 -3.59
N LYS A 75 5.07 17.27 -2.71
CA LYS A 75 5.17 17.96 -1.41
C LYS A 75 5.30 19.49 -1.55
N LEU A 76 5.92 19.95 -2.64
CA LEU A 76 6.09 21.38 -2.95
C LEU A 76 4.86 22.02 -3.60
N GLY A 77 3.82 21.25 -3.90
CA GLY A 77 2.65 21.73 -4.64
C GLY A 77 2.91 21.99 -6.12
N ARG A 78 4.07 21.55 -6.66
CA ARG A 78 4.41 21.62 -8.09
C ARG A 78 3.77 20.43 -8.82
N VAL A 79 2.44 20.41 -8.79
CA VAL A 79 1.60 19.26 -9.17
C VAL A 79 1.84 18.83 -10.61
N ASP A 80 1.86 19.76 -11.57
CA ASP A 80 2.01 19.41 -12.99
C ASP A 80 3.37 18.77 -13.29
N GLU A 81 4.43 19.23 -12.62
CA GLU A 81 5.77 18.66 -12.76
C GLU A 81 5.85 17.29 -12.09
N ALA A 82 5.20 17.12 -10.93
CA ALA A 82 5.11 15.82 -10.25
C ALA A 82 4.35 14.78 -11.10
N VAL A 83 3.25 15.19 -11.75
CA VAL A 83 2.49 14.37 -12.70
C VAL A 83 3.38 13.95 -13.88
N ALA A 84 4.12 14.89 -14.48
CA ALA A 84 5.03 14.58 -15.58
C ALA A 84 6.14 13.60 -15.17
N ALA A 85 6.73 13.78 -13.98
CA ALA A 85 7.76 12.90 -13.45
C ALA A 85 7.24 11.48 -13.18
N HIS A 86 6.04 11.35 -12.60
CA HIS A 86 5.39 10.05 -12.40
C HIS A 86 5.05 9.35 -13.71
N ARG A 87 4.50 10.05 -14.71
CA ARG A 87 4.25 9.49 -16.05
C ARG A 87 5.52 8.94 -16.67
N ALA A 88 6.62 9.69 -16.57
CA ALA A 88 7.92 9.24 -17.06
C ALA A 88 8.46 8.02 -16.30
N ALA A 89 8.23 7.93 -14.99
CA ALA A 89 8.60 6.77 -14.18
C ALA A 89 7.84 5.51 -14.62
N ILE A 90 6.51 5.63 -14.74
CA ILE A 90 5.62 4.53 -15.14
C ILE A 90 5.95 4.06 -16.56
N ALA A 91 6.15 5.00 -17.50
CA ALA A 91 6.58 4.67 -18.87
C ALA A 91 7.96 3.99 -18.93
N GLY A 92 8.81 4.26 -17.95
CA GLY A 92 10.11 3.61 -17.76
C GLY A 92 10.03 2.24 -17.07
N GLY A 93 8.84 1.75 -16.72
CA GLY A 93 8.62 0.46 -16.06
C GLY A 93 8.64 0.52 -14.52
N ASP A 94 8.72 1.70 -13.92
CA ASP A 94 8.64 1.84 -12.47
C ASP A 94 7.18 1.80 -11.99
N LEU A 95 6.67 0.58 -11.78
CA LEU A 95 5.31 0.36 -11.29
C LEU A 95 5.14 0.77 -9.82
N SER A 96 6.23 1.00 -9.06
CA SER A 96 6.12 1.49 -7.68
C SER A 96 5.58 2.93 -7.61
N ALA A 97 5.73 3.68 -8.71
CA ALA A 97 5.23 5.04 -8.85
C ALA A 97 3.69 5.12 -8.99
N ILE A 98 3.00 4.01 -9.26
CA ILE A 98 1.56 3.95 -9.52
C ILE A 98 0.74 4.52 -8.38
N ASN A 99 1.03 4.10 -7.14
CA ASN A 99 0.25 4.52 -5.99
C ASN A 99 0.38 6.03 -5.74
N ALA A 100 1.62 6.53 -5.75
CA ALA A 100 1.91 7.95 -5.57
C ALA A 100 1.31 8.82 -6.69
N PHE A 101 1.39 8.36 -7.94
CA PHE A 101 0.78 9.03 -9.09
C PHE A 101 -0.73 9.17 -8.96
N ALA A 102 -1.40 8.08 -8.58
CA ALA A 102 -2.84 8.08 -8.46
C ALA A 102 -3.33 8.95 -7.30
N HIS A 103 -2.64 8.90 -6.15
CA HIS A 103 -2.92 9.77 -5.03
C HIS A 103 -2.74 11.25 -5.37
N LEU A 104 -1.67 11.59 -6.11
CA LEU A 104 -1.42 12.94 -6.55
C LEU A 104 -2.58 13.46 -7.41
N LEU A 105 -3.02 12.69 -8.41
CA LEU A 105 -4.12 13.08 -9.29
C LEU A 105 -5.47 13.07 -8.56
N ALA A 106 -5.73 12.11 -7.68
CA ALA A 106 -6.96 12.07 -6.92
C ALA A 106 -7.10 13.24 -5.95
N GLY A 107 -5.99 13.70 -5.35
CA GLY A 107 -5.94 14.93 -4.56
C GLY A 107 -6.19 16.21 -5.38
N GLN A 108 -6.31 16.11 -6.70
CA GLN A 108 -6.69 17.17 -7.64
C GLN A 108 -8.06 16.92 -8.27
N ASP A 109 -8.87 16.03 -7.70
CA ASP A 109 -10.15 15.57 -8.25
C ASP A 109 -10.04 14.96 -9.66
N ARG A 110 -8.85 14.44 -10.02
CA ARG A 110 -8.53 13.85 -11.33
C ARG A 110 -8.34 12.33 -11.26
N LEU A 111 -9.10 11.66 -10.39
CA LEU A 111 -9.02 10.21 -10.20
C LEU A 111 -9.32 9.42 -11.49
N ASP A 112 -10.30 9.85 -12.28
CA ASP A 112 -10.66 9.15 -13.53
C ASP A 112 -9.53 9.19 -14.56
N GLU A 113 -8.80 10.32 -14.63
CA GLU A 113 -7.60 10.44 -15.46
C GLU A 113 -6.52 9.46 -14.99
N ALA A 114 -6.27 9.41 -13.68
CA ALA A 114 -5.31 8.47 -13.10
C ALA A 114 -5.66 7.02 -13.45
N VAL A 115 -6.92 6.64 -13.30
CA VAL A 115 -7.41 5.29 -13.59
C VAL A 115 -7.25 4.95 -15.08
N ALA A 116 -7.57 5.88 -15.99
CA ALA A 116 -7.40 5.67 -17.42
C ALA A 116 -5.92 5.49 -17.80
N GLU A 117 -5.04 6.34 -17.26
CA GLU A 117 -3.60 6.26 -17.53
C GLU A 117 -2.95 5.01 -16.96
N LEU A 118 -3.32 4.62 -15.74
CA LEU A 118 -2.81 3.39 -15.11
C LEU A 118 -3.26 2.14 -15.86
N ARG A 119 -4.51 2.09 -16.33
CA ARG A 119 -4.98 1.00 -17.20
C ARG A 119 -4.21 0.95 -18.51
N ALA A 120 -3.93 2.10 -19.12
CA ALA A 120 -3.13 2.14 -20.34
C ALA A 120 -1.68 1.68 -20.12
N ALA A 121 -1.07 2.06 -19.01
CA ALA A 121 0.30 1.69 -18.67
C ALA A 121 0.44 0.20 -18.30
N LEU A 122 -0.49 -0.34 -17.51
CA LEU A 122 -0.47 -1.73 -17.06
C LEU A 122 -1.02 -2.70 -18.12
N GLY A 123 -1.83 -2.22 -19.05
CA GLY A 123 -2.47 -3.05 -20.07
C GLY A 123 -3.29 -4.18 -19.45
N GLN A 124 -2.99 -5.43 -19.83
CA GLN A 124 -3.70 -6.61 -19.32
C GLN A 124 -3.45 -6.88 -17.83
N GLU A 125 -2.29 -6.44 -17.32
CA GLU A 125 -1.93 -6.64 -15.91
C GLU A 125 -2.74 -5.73 -14.98
N ALA A 126 -3.44 -4.72 -15.51
CA ALA A 126 -4.27 -3.82 -14.71
C ALA A 126 -5.32 -4.57 -13.89
N GLY A 127 -5.86 -5.66 -14.43
CA GLY A 127 -6.85 -6.51 -13.76
C GLY A 127 -6.30 -7.34 -12.60
N SER A 128 -4.98 -7.44 -12.44
CA SER A 128 -4.33 -8.23 -11.37
C SER A 128 -3.29 -7.43 -10.57
N HIS A 129 -3.08 -6.16 -10.90
CA HIS A 129 -2.12 -5.31 -10.22
C HIS A 129 -2.71 -4.77 -8.92
N TRP A 130 -2.57 -5.52 -7.82
CA TRP A 130 -3.22 -5.17 -6.55
C TRP A 130 -2.95 -3.73 -6.03
N PRO A 131 -1.78 -3.09 -6.24
CA PRO A 131 -1.59 -1.69 -5.83
C PRO A 131 -2.57 -0.75 -6.54
N PHE A 132 -2.95 -1.05 -7.78
CA PHE A 132 -3.99 -0.31 -8.50
C PHE A 132 -5.38 -0.54 -7.88
N GLY A 133 -5.67 -1.76 -7.40
CA GLY A 133 -6.87 -2.04 -6.61
C GLY A 133 -6.94 -1.22 -5.31
N GLU A 134 -5.81 -1.04 -4.62
CA GLU A 134 -5.72 -0.20 -3.41
C GLU A 134 -6.01 1.26 -3.69
N VAL A 135 -5.48 1.80 -4.78
CA VAL A 135 -5.84 3.15 -5.24
C VAL A 135 -7.34 3.26 -5.46
N LEU A 136 -7.96 2.32 -6.18
CA LEU A 136 -9.40 2.35 -6.44
C LEU A 136 -10.21 2.28 -5.14
N GLU A 137 -9.80 1.42 -4.21
CA GLU A 137 -10.44 1.25 -2.90
C GLU A 137 -10.44 2.56 -2.10
N GLN A 138 -9.27 3.18 -1.94
CA GLN A 138 -9.08 4.36 -1.10
C GLN A 138 -9.85 5.58 -1.60
N HIS A 139 -10.21 5.60 -2.89
CA HIS A 139 -10.99 6.67 -3.51
C HIS A 139 -12.43 6.26 -3.83
N GLY A 140 -12.94 5.21 -3.17
CA GLY A 140 -14.37 4.85 -3.20
C GLY A 140 -14.84 4.09 -4.45
N ARG A 141 -13.94 3.73 -5.38
CA ARG A 141 -14.24 2.89 -6.55
C ARG A 141 -14.22 1.40 -6.18
N THR A 142 -15.03 1.04 -5.19
CA THR A 142 -14.97 -0.26 -4.52
C THR A 142 -15.25 -1.45 -5.44
N ASP A 143 -16.20 -1.34 -6.38
CA ASP A 143 -16.53 -2.46 -7.27
C ASP A 143 -15.36 -2.77 -8.21
N GLU A 144 -14.71 -1.74 -8.76
CA GLU A 144 -13.53 -1.92 -9.60
C GLU A 144 -12.32 -2.40 -8.80
N ALA A 145 -12.16 -1.95 -7.55
CA ALA A 145 -11.14 -2.47 -6.64
C ALA A 145 -11.34 -3.98 -6.38
N LEU A 146 -12.59 -4.40 -6.19
CA LEU A 146 -12.93 -5.80 -5.98
C LEU A 146 -12.57 -6.67 -7.19
N ASP A 147 -12.85 -6.18 -8.40
CA ASP A 147 -12.47 -6.86 -9.64
C ASP A 147 -10.95 -7.02 -9.76
N VAL A 148 -10.19 -5.95 -9.50
CA VAL A 148 -8.71 -5.99 -9.54
C VAL A 148 -8.15 -6.93 -8.49
N TYR A 149 -8.68 -6.92 -7.26
CA TYR A 149 -8.23 -7.83 -6.22
C TYR A 149 -8.55 -9.29 -6.52
N ARG A 150 -9.70 -9.58 -7.13
CA ARG A 150 -10.02 -10.94 -7.58
C ARG A 150 -9.08 -11.42 -8.67
N GLY A 151 -8.76 -10.57 -9.65
CA GLY A 151 -7.78 -10.89 -10.66
C GLY A 151 -6.38 -11.11 -10.06
N ALA A 152 -5.99 -10.34 -9.04
CA ALA A 152 -4.73 -10.54 -8.32
C ALA A 152 -4.70 -11.88 -7.57
N VAL A 153 -5.78 -12.24 -6.86
CA VAL A 153 -5.91 -13.55 -6.20
C VAL A 153 -5.82 -14.68 -7.23
N ALA A 154 -6.50 -14.56 -8.37
CA ALA A 154 -6.42 -15.55 -9.45
C ALA A 154 -5.03 -15.67 -10.08
N ALA A 155 -4.24 -14.58 -10.05
CA ALA A 155 -2.84 -14.58 -10.46
C ALA A 155 -1.86 -15.14 -9.40
N GLY A 156 -2.37 -15.53 -8.21
CA GLY A 156 -1.58 -16.15 -7.13
C GLY A 156 -1.23 -15.22 -5.97
N GLU A 157 -1.61 -13.94 -6.02
CA GLU A 157 -1.40 -12.98 -4.93
C GLU A 157 -2.45 -13.17 -3.83
N THR A 158 -2.32 -14.25 -3.05
CA THR A 158 -3.31 -14.61 -2.02
C THR A 158 -3.35 -13.64 -0.83
N ASN A 159 -2.30 -12.85 -0.62
CA ASN A 159 -2.23 -11.81 0.42
C ASN A 159 -3.37 -10.79 0.33
N VAL A 160 -3.87 -10.48 -0.87
CA VAL A 160 -4.94 -9.51 -1.09
C VAL A 160 -6.34 -10.09 -0.91
N ARG A 161 -6.48 -11.40 -0.74
CA ARG A 161 -7.77 -12.06 -0.47
C ARG A 161 -8.46 -11.49 0.77
N SER A 162 -7.68 -11.12 1.78
CA SER A 162 -8.20 -10.46 2.98
C SER A 162 -8.91 -9.14 2.68
N ARG A 163 -8.48 -8.40 1.64
CA ARG A 163 -9.13 -7.18 1.16
C ARG A 163 -10.44 -7.50 0.44
N VAL A 164 -10.47 -8.53 -0.42
CA VAL A 164 -11.70 -9.02 -1.08
C VAL A 164 -12.78 -9.33 -0.03
N VAL A 165 -12.45 -10.17 0.95
CA VAL A 165 -13.39 -10.57 2.00
C VAL A 165 -13.87 -9.37 2.81
N ARG A 166 -12.98 -8.44 3.18
CA ARG A 166 -13.35 -7.22 3.89
C ARG A 166 -14.32 -6.35 3.09
N LEU A 167 -14.04 -6.10 1.81
CA LEU A 167 -14.92 -5.29 0.96
C LEU A 167 -16.30 -5.91 0.75
N LEU A 168 -16.37 -7.24 0.62
CA LEU A 168 -17.64 -7.96 0.53
C LEU A 168 -18.45 -7.85 1.83
N LEU A 169 -17.78 -7.94 3.00
CA LEU A 169 -18.43 -7.74 4.29
C LEU A 169 -18.95 -6.30 4.45
N ASP A 170 -18.15 -5.30 4.11
CA ASP A 170 -18.51 -3.88 4.20
C ASP A 170 -19.73 -3.55 3.31
N ARG A 171 -19.89 -4.28 2.18
CA ARG A 171 -21.05 -4.19 1.27
C ARG A 171 -22.22 -5.08 1.67
N GLY A 172 -22.11 -5.86 2.74
CA GLY A 172 -23.16 -6.81 3.15
C GLY A 172 -23.33 -8.02 2.23
N GLN A 173 -22.38 -8.28 1.33
CA GLN A 173 -22.37 -9.43 0.41
C GLN A 173 -21.86 -10.68 1.12
N LEU A 174 -22.56 -11.07 2.19
CA LEU A 174 -22.13 -12.10 3.14
C LEU A 174 -21.95 -13.48 2.50
N ASP A 175 -22.89 -13.89 1.65
CA ASP A 175 -22.82 -15.19 0.96
C ASP A 175 -21.64 -15.28 -0.01
N GLU A 176 -21.27 -14.16 -0.61
CA GLU A 176 -20.12 -14.08 -1.49
C GLU A 176 -18.82 -14.12 -0.70
N ALA A 177 -18.73 -13.40 0.42
CA ALA A 177 -17.59 -13.48 1.33
C ALA A 177 -17.36 -14.92 1.84
N ILE A 178 -18.44 -15.65 2.18
CA ILE A 178 -18.34 -17.06 2.60
C ILE A 178 -17.80 -17.93 1.45
N ARG A 179 -18.28 -17.73 0.22
CA ARG A 179 -17.79 -18.48 -0.95
C ARG A 179 -16.31 -18.24 -1.20
N GLU A 180 -15.87 -16.98 -1.16
CA GLU A 180 -14.44 -16.62 -1.35
C GLU A 180 -13.54 -17.27 -0.29
N VAL A 181 -13.97 -17.26 0.97
CA VAL A 181 -13.20 -17.89 2.05
C VAL A 181 -13.19 -19.42 1.93
N ARG A 182 -14.31 -20.04 1.56
CA ARG A 182 -14.37 -21.49 1.34
C ARG A 182 -13.49 -21.93 0.17
N ALA A 183 -13.41 -21.13 -0.89
CA ALA A 183 -12.48 -21.38 -2.00
C ALA A 183 -11.02 -21.39 -1.50
N ALA A 184 -10.64 -20.41 -0.68
CA ALA A 184 -9.29 -20.36 -0.08
C ALA A 184 -8.99 -21.60 0.79
N ILE A 185 -9.97 -22.08 1.55
CA ILE A 185 -9.83 -23.32 2.34
C ILE A 185 -9.63 -24.53 1.41
N ALA A 186 -10.37 -24.59 0.30
CA ALA A 186 -10.20 -25.64 -0.70
C ALA A 186 -8.81 -25.60 -1.37
N ASP A 187 -8.23 -24.40 -1.53
CA ASP A 187 -6.86 -24.19 -2.01
C ASP A 187 -5.79 -24.52 -0.94
N GLY A 188 -6.21 -24.93 0.26
CA GLY A 188 -5.30 -25.32 1.36
C GLY A 188 -4.82 -24.15 2.22
N GLU A 189 -5.42 -22.96 2.10
CA GLU A 189 -5.06 -21.80 2.91
C GLU A 189 -5.57 -21.97 4.36
N LEU A 190 -4.77 -22.62 5.21
CA LEU A 190 -5.10 -22.78 6.64
C LEU A 190 -5.48 -21.46 7.36
N PRO A 191 -4.86 -20.29 7.07
CA PRO A 191 -5.31 -19.01 7.63
C PRO A 191 -6.77 -18.64 7.32
N ALA A 192 -7.35 -19.14 6.23
CA ALA A 192 -8.71 -18.83 5.79
C ALA A 192 -9.80 -19.34 6.75
N TYR A 193 -9.54 -20.39 7.55
CA TYR A 193 -10.49 -20.83 8.58
C TYR A 193 -10.81 -19.74 9.60
N ARG A 194 -9.85 -18.88 9.94
CA ARG A 194 -10.12 -17.72 10.81
C ARG A 194 -11.07 -16.73 10.16
N ALA A 195 -10.88 -16.46 8.86
CA ALA A 195 -11.80 -15.63 8.11
C ALA A 195 -13.19 -16.28 8.03
N LEU A 196 -13.29 -17.61 7.89
CA LEU A 196 -14.56 -18.31 7.80
C LEU A 196 -15.37 -18.15 9.08
N GLY A 197 -14.73 -18.37 10.23
CA GLY A 197 -15.37 -18.19 11.52
C GLY A 197 -15.86 -16.77 11.74
N TYR A 198 -15.03 -15.78 11.36
CA TYR A 198 -15.41 -14.36 11.45
C TYR A 198 -16.60 -14.02 10.54
N VAL A 199 -16.55 -14.42 9.27
CA VAL A 199 -17.58 -14.13 8.27
C VAL A 199 -18.90 -14.82 8.64
N LEU A 200 -18.89 -16.10 9.03
CA LEU A 200 -20.10 -16.82 9.44
C LEU A 200 -20.75 -16.18 10.68
N ALA A 201 -19.92 -15.77 11.65
CA ALA A 201 -20.40 -15.08 12.83
C ALA A 201 -21.01 -13.72 12.46
N VAL A 202 -20.33 -12.89 11.67
CA VAL A 202 -20.85 -11.59 11.18
C VAL A 202 -22.15 -11.79 10.40
N ALA A 203 -22.24 -12.83 9.58
CA ALA A 203 -23.43 -13.18 8.81
C ALA A 203 -24.58 -13.79 9.64
N ASN A 204 -24.37 -13.99 10.94
CA ASN A 204 -25.32 -14.65 11.84
C ASN A 204 -25.69 -16.08 11.42
N ARG A 205 -24.76 -16.78 10.74
CA ARG A 205 -24.91 -18.17 10.29
C ARG A 205 -24.27 -19.11 11.32
N GLN A 206 -24.78 -19.05 12.55
CA GLN A 206 -24.23 -19.80 13.69
C GLN A 206 -24.31 -21.32 13.46
N ASP A 207 -25.41 -21.80 12.87
CA ASP A 207 -25.59 -23.22 12.56
C ASP A 207 -24.49 -23.76 11.64
N GLU A 208 -24.08 -22.98 10.63
CA GLU A 208 -22.98 -23.36 9.73
C GLU A 208 -21.61 -23.26 10.41
N ALA A 209 -21.42 -22.28 11.29
CA ALA A 209 -20.18 -22.17 12.06
C ALA A 209 -19.99 -23.39 12.98
N HIS A 210 -21.06 -23.83 13.64
CA HIS A 210 -21.06 -25.03 14.47
C HIS A 210 -20.87 -26.31 13.66
N ALA A 211 -21.60 -26.46 12.54
CA ALA A 211 -21.45 -27.62 11.67
C ALA A 211 -20.01 -27.77 11.14
N GLU A 212 -19.36 -26.65 10.77
CA GLU A 212 -17.96 -26.68 10.33
C GLU A 212 -17.01 -27.02 11.49
N ALA A 213 -17.24 -26.47 12.68
CA ALA A 213 -16.45 -26.78 13.86
C ALA A 213 -16.54 -28.28 14.21
N ASP A 214 -17.74 -28.85 14.19
CA ASP A 214 -17.97 -30.28 14.44
C ASP A 214 -17.28 -31.15 13.40
N ARG A 215 -17.34 -30.76 12.11
CA ARG A 215 -16.63 -31.43 11.02
C ARG A 215 -15.12 -31.45 11.26
N LEU A 216 -14.52 -30.32 11.63
CA LEU A 216 -13.08 -30.22 11.87
C LEU A 216 -12.65 -31.02 13.11
N ALA A 217 -13.47 -31.00 14.17
CA ALA A 217 -13.23 -31.79 15.37
C ALA A 217 -13.29 -33.30 15.08
N ALA A 218 -14.28 -33.76 14.31
CA ALA A 218 -14.40 -35.16 13.89
C ALA A 218 -13.25 -35.60 12.98
N ALA A 219 -12.72 -34.70 12.15
CA ALA A 219 -11.53 -34.94 11.33
C ALA A 219 -10.21 -34.90 12.13
N GLY A 220 -10.24 -34.43 13.38
CA GLY A 220 -9.04 -34.23 14.19
C GLY A 220 -8.15 -33.06 13.72
N ASP A 221 -8.67 -32.14 12.90
CA ASP A 221 -7.91 -30.97 12.44
C ASP A 221 -7.96 -29.85 13.50
N VAL A 222 -7.17 -30.04 14.54
CA VAL A 222 -7.11 -29.15 15.71
C VAL A 222 -6.71 -27.72 15.31
N LEU A 223 -5.84 -27.56 14.31
CA LEU A 223 -5.35 -26.24 13.90
C LEU A 223 -6.41 -25.45 13.13
N ALA A 224 -7.10 -26.08 12.18
CA ALA A 224 -8.21 -25.45 11.47
C ALA A 224 -9.35 -25.13 12.45
N PHE A 225 -9.69 -26.07 13.35
CA PHE A 225 -10.71 -25.89 14.39
C PHE A 225 -10.41 -24.67 15.28
N ALA A 226 -9.19 -24.58 15.82
CA ALA A 226 -8.80 -23.46 16.67
C ALA A 226 -8.82 -22.11 15.93
N LYS A 227 -8.44 -22.08 14.65
CA LYS A 227 -8.51 -20.87 13.82
C LYS A 227 -9.96 -20.45 13.57
N LEU A 228 -10.84 -21.39 13.26
CA LEU A 228 -12.27 -21.16 13.07
C LEU A 228 -12.89 -20.54 14.33
N LEU A 229 -12.71 -21.17 15.50
CA LEU A 229 -13.21 -20.64 16.77
C LEU A 229 -12.64 -19.27 17.10
N GLY A 230 -11.35 -19.04 16.83
CA GLY A 230 -10.73 -17.73 17.01
C GLY A 230 -11.35 -16.63 16.13
N GLY A 231 -11.82 -16.98 14.93
CA GLY A 231 -12.56 -16.07 14.06
C GLY A 231 -13.95 -15.72 14.60
N ILE A 232 -14.68 -16.72 15.10
CA ILE A 232 -16.01 -16.55 15.72
C ILE A 232 -15.90 -15.61 16.94
N ALA A 233 -14.99 -15.93 17.87
CA ALA A 233 -14.78 -15.13 19.08
C ALA A 233 -14.41 -13.67 18.73
N GLN A 234 -13.58 -13.45 17.70
CA GLN A 234 -13.24 -12.10 17.24
C GLN A 234 -14.47 -11.31 16.77
N ALA A 235 -15.42 -11.95 16.08
CA ALA A 235 -16.63 -11.28 15.63
C ALA A 235 -17.57 -10.95 16.80
N GLU A 236 -17.66 -11.83 17.79
CA GLU A 236 -18.44 -11.62 19.01
C GLU A 236 -17.88 -10.46 19.85
N ASP A 237 -16.56 -10.39 20.02
CA ASP A 237 -15.90 -9.27 20.70
C ASP A 237 -16.16 -7.94 20.00
N ALA A 238 -16.10 -7.93 18.66
CA ALA A 238 -16.41 -6.74 17.86
C ALA A 238 -17.87 -6.28 18.04
N ARG A 239 -18.83 -7.22 18.09
CA ARG A 239 -20.25 -6.92 18.38
C ARG A 239 -20.46 -6.39 19.80
N ALA A 240 -19.70 -6.90 20.76
CA ALA A 240 -19.78 -6.49 22.16
C ALA A 240 -19.02 -5.18 22.47
N GLY A 241 -18.36 -4.56 21.48
CA GLY A 241 -17.54 -3.37 21.68
C GLY A 241 -16.28 -3.60 22.53
N ARG A 242 -15.81 -4.85 22.65
CA ARG A 242 -14.65 -5.21 23.47
C ARG A 242 -13.36 -5.02 22.67
N PRO A 243 -12.36 -4.28 23.20
CA PRO A 243 -11.10 -4.09 22.50
C PRO A 243 -10.32 -5.42 22.40
N ARG A 244 -9.67 -5.64 21.25
CA ARG A 244 -8.83 -6.84 21.00
C ARG A 244 -7.81 -7.02 22.12
N PRO A 245 -7.66 -8.23 22.70
CA PRO A 245 -6.60 -8.50 23.66
C PRO A 245 -5.26 -8.47 22.90
N GLY A 246 -4.47 -7.40 23.09
CA GLY A 246 -3.13 -7.29 22.50
C GLY A 246 -2.66 -5.88 22.15
N ARG A 247 -3.54 -4.88 22.07
CA ARG A 247 -3.08 -3.48 22.03
C ARG A 247 -2.98 -2.97 23.46
N ARG A 248 -1.78 -3.02 24.03
CA ARG A 248 -1.45 -2.14 25.16
C ARG A 248 -1.79 -0.71 24.73
N ARG A 249 -2.64 -0.05 25.52
CA ARG A 249 -2.80 1.39 25.43
C ARG A 249 -1.51 1.97 25.96
N ASP A 250 -0.59 2.29 25.07
CA ASP A 250 0.48 3.21 25.42
C ASP A 250 -0.17 4.60 25.46
N HIS A 251 -0.28 5.10 26.68
CA HIS A 251 -0.71 6.44 27.03
C HIS A 251 0.43 7.44 26.83
#